data_AF-A0A6I1ZLQ0-F1
#
_entry.id   AF-A0A6I1ZLQ0-F1
#
_cell.length_a   1.000
_cell.length_b   1.000
_cell.length_c   1.000
_cell.angle_alpha   90.00
_cell.angle_beta   90.00
_cell.angle_gamma   90.00
#
_symmetry.space_group_name_H-M   'P 1'
#
loop_
_entity.id
_entity.type
_entity.pdbx_description
1 polymer ?
#
loop_
_entity_poly.entity_id
_entity_poly.type
_entity_poly.pdbx_seq_one_letter_code
_entity_poly.pdbx_strand_id
1 'polypeptide(L)'
;MGLEYYHPGVYQITVTVYNNRFDNMIDDFLLEPGLFTYKNIGPVRFNGLEIQGRWNVSRSWLASWGYNYVNNRIVKSQDLPEGEPVPNTQPHMATVRLSHKHPGGRLSHALKTKLIAPYQARPFDPELGRYVREEHAPQPVVDYDARLRLVGWLTLGIGVQNVLDYRDDEYGPFIGRTFYLELETALRGG
;
A
#
# COMPACT_ATOMS: atom_id res chain seq x y z
N MET A 1 -13.32 -2.40 -16.60
CA MET A 1 -13.73 -1.12 -17.23
C MET A 1 -13.15 0.02 -16.40
N GLY A 2 -12.78 1.12 -17.03
CA GLY A 2 -12.23 2.29 -16.33
C GLY A 2 -12.82 3.58 -16.86
N LEU A 3 -12.94 4.56 -15.98
CA LEU A 3 -13.29 5.94 -16.28
C LEU A 3 -12.17 6.84 -15.78
N GLU A 4 -11.73 7.75 -16.63
CA GLU A 4 -10.81 8.80 -16.24
C GLU A 4 -11.46 10.16 -16.50
N TYR A 5 -11.34 11.05 -15.51
CA TYR A 5 -11.74 12.43 -15.62
C TYR A 5 -10.54 13.32 -15.33
N TYR A 6 -10.30 14.29 -16.20
CA TYR A 6 -9.21 15.25 -16.08
C TYR A 6 -9.74 16.68 -16.26
N HIS A 7 -9.59 17.49 -15.21
CA HIS A 7 -9.70 18.93 -15.32
C HIS A 7 -8.30 19.54 -15.42
N PRO A 8 -7.98 20.33 -16.46
CA PRO A 8 -6.69 20.98 -16.60
C PRO A 8 -6.28 21.73 -15.33
N GLY A 9 -5.18 21.30 -14.73
CA GLY A 9 -4.54 22.00 -13.60
C GLY A 9 -5.29 21.99 -12.27
N VAL A 10 -6.45 21.33 -12.12
CA VAL A 10 -7.19 21.29 -10.84
C VAL A 10 -7.26 19.88 -10.29
N TYR A 11 -7.97 18.97 -10.94
CA TYR A 11 -8.10 17.60 -10.43
C TYR A 11 -8.11 16.55 -11.54
N GLN A 12 -7.60 15.37 -11.21
CA GLN A 12 -7.62 14.17 -12.03
C GLN A 12 -8.14 13.03 -11.17
N ILE A 13 -9.09 12.26 -11.69
CA ILE A 13 -9.67 11.11 -11.00
C ILE A 13 -9.72 9.94 -11.98
N THR A 14 -9.28 8.78 -11.50
CA THR A 14 -9.41 7.51 -12.22
C THR A 14 -10.23 6.56 -11.36
N VAL A 15 -11.22 5.92 -11.97
CA VAL A 15 -12.03 4.86 -11.37
C VAL A 15 -11.89 3.63 -12.24
N THR A 16 -11.48 2.50 -11.68
CA THR A 16 -11.37 1.22 -12.36
C THR A 16 -12.22 0.20 -11.63
N VAL A 17 -13.06 -0.53 -12.37
CA VAL A 17 -13.80 -1.70 -11.87
C VAL A 17 -13.34 -2.90 -12.67
N TYR A 18 -12.98 -3.97 -11.98
CA TYR A 18 -12.49 -5.19 -12.63
C TYR A 18 -13.20 -6.44 -12.12
N ASN A 19 -13.24 -7.44 -13.00
CA ASN A 19 -13.66 -8.80 -12.73
C ASN A 19 -12.66 -9.70 -13.47
N ASN A 20 -11.75 -10.29 -12.71
CA ASN A 20 -10.68 -11.14 -13.22
C ASN A 20 -10.90 -12.57 -12.74
N ARG A 21 -10.54 -13.54 -13.57
CA ARG A 21 -10.52 -14.96 -13.22
C ARG A 21 -9.11 -15.48 -13.42
N PHE A 22 -8.58 -16.12 -12.40
CA PHE A 22 -7.31 -16.84 -12.45
C PHE A 22 -7.62 -18.32 -12.36
N ASP A 23 -7.22 -19.12 -13.34
CA ASP A 23 -7.55 -20.55 -13.37
C ASP A 23 -6.57 -21.44 -12.60
N ASN A 24 -5.32 -20.99 -12.45
CA ASN A 24 -4.23 -21.74 -11.83
C ASN A 24 -3.57 -20.91 -10.73
N MET A 25 -4.33 -20.54 -9.71
CA MET A 25 -3.77 -19.78 -8.60
C MET A 25 -2.94 -20.70 -7.70
N ILE A 26 -1.69 -20.32 -7.44
CA ILE A 26 -0.80 -21.07 -6.57
C ILE A 26 -0.87 -20.48 -5.16
N ASP A 27 -0.94 -21.36 -4.17
CA ASP A 27 -0.84 -21.02 -2.74
C ASP A 27 0.20 -21.91 -2.08
N ASP A 28 0.79 -21.39 -1.00
CA ASP A 28 1.77 -22.11 -0.21
C ASP A 28 1.05 -23.10 0.71
N PHE A 29 1.59 -24.31 0.82
CA PHE A 29 1.08 -25.29 1.77
C PHE A 29 2.21 -26.07 2.44
N LEU A 30 1.94 -26.46 3.67
CA LEU A 30 2.83 -27.32 4.43
C LEU A 30 2.52 -28.79 4.08
N LEU A 31 3.54 -29.53 3.62
CA LEU A 31 3.43 -30.97 3.44
C LEU A 31 3.74 -31.69 4.77
N GLU A 32 4.82 -31.27 5.41
CA GLU A 32 5.34 -31.78 6.68
C GLU A 32 5.97 -30.62 7.46
N PRO A 33 6.12 -30.68 8.79
CA PRO A 33 6.76 -29.63 9.58
C PRO A 33 8.13 -29.22 9.00
N GLY A 34 8.25 -27.95 8.58
CA GLY A 34 9.46 -27.40 7.96
C GLY A 34 9.61 -27.61 6.45
N LEU A 35 8.66 -28.30 5.78
CA LEU A 35 8.65 -28.50 4.33
C LEU A 35 7.43 -27.80 3.69
N PHE A 36 7.70 -26.66 3.06
CA PHE A 36 6.73 -25.91 2.28
C PHE A 36 6.80 -26.30 0.81
N THR A 37 5.64 -26.36 0.17
CA THR A 37 5.50 -26.62 -1.26
C THR A 37 4.33 -25.81 -1.80
N TYR A 38 4.22 -25.78 -3.12
CA TYR A 38 3.28 -24.96 -3.86
C TYR A 38 2.18 -25.85 -4.43
N LYS A 39 0.91 -25.48 -4.22
CA LYS A 39 -0.21 -26.15 -4.88
C LYS A 39 -1.09 -25.17 -5.63
N ASN A 40 -1.66 -25.68 -6.70
CA ASN A 40 -2.72 -24.99 -7.41
C ASN A 40 -4.02 -25.11 -6.58
N ILE A 41 -4.48 -23.99 -6.03
CA ILE A 41 -5.74 -23.92 -5.28
C ILE A 41 -6.98 -23.79 -6.18
N GLY A 42 -6.79 -23.88 -7.50
CA GLY A 42 -7.85 -23.87 -8.50
C GLY A 42 -8.30 -22.47 -8.91
N PRO A 43 -9.47 -22.37 -9.58
CA PRO A 43 -9.94 -21.10 -10.10
C PRO A 43 -10.39 -20.15 -8.98
N VAL A 44 -9.96 -18.89 -9.09
CA VAL A 44 -10.34 -17.80 -8.18
C VAL A 44 -10.83 -16.62 -8.99
N ARG A 45 -11.92 -15.99 -8.52
CA ARG A 45 -12.45 -14.76 -9.11
C ARG A 45 -12.10 -13.57 -8.24
N PHE A 46 -11.54 -12.52 -8.84
CA PHE A 46 -11.24 -11.24 -8.20
C PHE A 46 -12.15 -10.17 -8.77
N ASN A 47 -12.99 -9.59 -7.94
CA ASN A 47 -13.75 -8.39 -8.26
C ASN A 47 -13.18 -7.24 -7.47
N GLY A 48 -13.09 -6.07 -8.06
CA GLY A 48 -12.60 -4.93 -7.32
C GLY A 48 -12.92 -3.59 -7.93
N LEU A 49 -12.63 -2.58 -7.12
CA LEU A 49 -12.80 -1.17 -7.40
C LEU A 49 -11.51 -0.47 -6.97
N GLU A 50 -10.93 0.30 -7.87
CA GLU A 50 -9.79 1.16 -7.60
C GLU A 50 -10.21 2.58 -7.93
N ILE A 51 -10.09 3.49 -6.98
CA ILE A 51 -10.33 4.91 -7.19
C ILE A 51 -9.08 5.65 -6.75
N GLN A 52 -8.56 6.49 -7.62
CA GLN A 52 -7.42 7.35 -7.30
C GLN A 52 -7.68 8.76 -7.79
N GLY A 53 -7.16 9.73 -7.04
CA GLY A 53 -7.36 11.13 -7.31
C GLY A 53 -6.11 11.95 -7.03
N ARG A 54 -5.96 13.02 -7.80
CA ARG A 54 -4.98 14.07 -7.59
C ARG A 54 -5.69 15.41 -7.67
N TRP A 55 -5.46 16.29 -6.71
CA TRP A 55 -6.11 17.58 -6.60
C TRP A 55 -5.09 18.67 -6.21
N ASN A 56 -4.88 19.63 -7.11
CA ASN A 56 -4.23 20.90 -6.80
C ASN A 56 -5.22 21.76 -5.99
N VAL A 57 -5.24 21.57 -4.67
CA VAL A 57 -6.11 22.32 -3.75
C VAL A 57 -5.84 23.82 -3.84
N SER A 58 -4.57 24.20 -4.03
CA SER A 58 -4.17 25.58 -4.31
C SER A 58 -2.84 25.61 -5.05
N ARG A 59 -2.26 26.80 -5.26
CA ARG A 59 -0.91 26.96 -5.83
C ARG A 59 0.20 26.34 -4.97
N SER A 60 -0.08 26.12 -3.69
CA SER A 60 0.90 25.62 -2.73
C SER A 60 0.54 24.23 -2.20
N TRP A 61 -0.71 23.78 -2.32
CA TRP A 61 -1.18 22.51 -1.79
C TRP A 61 -1.58 21.54 -2.88
N LEU A 62 -1.08 20.31 -2.76
CA LEU A 62 -1.41 19.18 -3.61
C LEU A 62 -1.86 18.02 -2.74
N ALA A 63 -3.07 17.53 -2.97
CA ALA A 63 -3.57 16.30 -2.39
C ALA A 63 -3.55 15.19 -3.45
N SER A 64 -3.11 14.01 -3.06
CA SER A 64 -3.29 12.77 -3.82
C SER A 64 -3.91 11.75 -2.89
N TRP A 65 -4.83 10.95 -3.40
CA TRP A 65 -5.51 9.94 -2.61
C TRP A 65 -5.86 8.74 -3.48
N GLY A 66 -6.02 7.60 -2.83
CA GLY A 66 -6.36 6.35 -3.47
C GLY A 66 -7.13 5.45 -2.53
N TYR A 67 -8.04 4.68 -3.07
CA TYR A 67 -8.81 3.67 -2.36
C TYR A 67 -8.93 2.44 -3.26
N ASN A 68 -8.62 1.28 -2.69
CA ASN A 68 -8.74 0.00 -3.35
C ASN A 68 -9.65 -0.89 -2.54
N TYR A 69 -10.61 -1.49 -3.23
CA TYR A 69 -11.44 -2.56 -2.71
C TYR A 69 -11.25 -3.80 -3.57
N VAL A 70 -10.98 -4.93 -2.92
CA VAL A 70 -10.91 -6.23 -3.57
C VAL A 70 -11.77 -7.24 -2.84
N ASN A 71 -12.57 -7.96 -3.60
CA ASN A 71 -13.35 -9.09 -3.16
C ASN A 71 -13.00 -10.27 -4.05
N ASN A 72 -12.18 -11.17 -3.51
CA ASN A 72 -11.89 -12.43 -4.15
C ASN A 72 -12.69 -13.58 -3.55
N ARG A 73 -12.98 -14.56 -4.39
CA ARG A 73 -13.75 -15.74 -4.01
C ARG A 73 -13.15 -16.96 -4.67
N ILE A 74 -12.88 -17.97 -3.86
CA ILE A 74 -12.46 -19.30 -4.32
C ILE A 74 -13.65 -19.90 -5.06
N VAL A 75 -13.48 -20.21 -6.35
CA VAL A 75 -14.56 -20.77 -7.17
C VAL A 75 -14.60 -22.29 -7.01
N LYS A 76 -13.42 -22.91 -7.00
CA LYS A 76 -13.26 -24.35 -6.78
C LYS A 76 -11.87 -24.62 -6.22
N SER A 77 -11.79 -25.35 -5.12
CA SER A 77 -10.53 -25.78 -4.53
C SER A 77 -10.69 -27.15 -3.89
N GLN A 78 -9.62 -27.94 -3.83
CA GLN A 78 -9.62 -29.22 -3.13
C GLN A 78 -9.42 -29.03 -1.62
N ASP A 79 -8.78 -27.93 -1.21
CA ASP A 79 -8.27 -27.77 0.16
C ASP A 79 -8.83 -26.54 0.88
N LEU A 80 -9.44 -25.63 0.13
CA LEU A 80 -10.02 -24.40 0.68
C LEU A 80 -11.53 -24.38 0.43
N PRO A 81 -12.33 -23.80 1.35
CA PRO A 81 -13.77 -23.78 1.17
C PRO A 81 -14.16 -22.89 -0.01
N GLU A 82 -15.03 -23.41 -0.88
CA GLU A 82 -15.58 -22.64 -1.99
C GLU A 82 -16.41 -21.45 -1.48
N GLY A 83 -16.32 -20.32 -2.17
CA GLY A 83 -17.03 -19.10 -1.78
C GLY A 83 -16.37 -18.29 -0.65
N GLU A 84 -15.29 -18.78 -0.04
CA GLU A 84 -14.50 -18.00 0.91
C GLU A 84 -13.51 -17.06 0.20
N PRO A 85 -13.07 -15.96 0.86
CA PRO A 85 -11.96 -15.16 0.37
C PRO A 85 -10.66 -15.96 0.37
N VAL A 86 -9.77 -15.55 -0.52
CA VAL A 86 -8.39 -16.04 -0.50
C VAL A 86 -7.73 -15.53 0.79
N PRO A 87 -7.01 -16.38 1.54
CA PRO A 87 -6.27 -15.95 2.71
C PRO A 87 -5.36 -14.74 2.48
N ASN A 88 -5.09 -13.97 3.52
CA ASN A 88 -4.15 -12.83 3.51
C ASN A 88 -4.53 -11.70 2.54
N THR A 89 -5.76 -11.71 2.02
CA THR A 89 -6.26 -10.65 1.16
C THR A 89 -6.63 -9.45 2.01
N GLN A 90 -6.05 -8.29 1.70
CA GLN A 90 -6.40 -7.00 2.29
C GLN A 90 -7.56 -6.38 1.48
N PRO A 91 -8.82 -6.48 1.94
CA PRO A 91 -9.97 -6.15 1.12
C PRO A 91 -10.11 -4.65 0.91
N HIS A 92 -9.64 -3.84 1.86
CA HIS A 92 -9.73 -2.38 1.79
C HIS A 92 -8.38 -1.76 2.11
N MET A 93 -7.92 -0.88 1.21
CA MET A 93 -6.71 -0.09 1.40
C MET A 93 -6.95 1.34 0.94
N ALA A 94 -6.63 2.31 1.79
CA ALA A 94 -6.66 3.71 1.46
C ALA A 94 -5.25 4.32 1.54
N THR A 95 -4.96 5.27 0.66
CA THR A 95 -3.75 6.09 0.71
C THR A 95 -4.11 7.55 0.55
N VAL A 96 -3.42 8.44 1.26
CA VAL A 96 -3.52 9.89 1.12
C VAL A 96 -2.11 10.46 1.19
N ARG A 97 -1.78 11.38 0.30
CA ARG A 97 -0.58 12.21 0.36
C ARG A 97 -0.99 13.66 0.25
N LEU A 98 -0.67 14.46 1.26
CA LEU A 98 -0.85 15.90 1.24
C LEU A 98 0.53 16.55 1.17
N SER A 99 0.80 17.30 0.11
CA SER A 99 2.06 18.00 -0.11
C SER A 99 1.84 19.51 -0.12
N HIS A 100 2.75 20.23 0.53
CA HIS A 100 2.79 21.68 0.53
C HIS A 100 4.14 22.18 0.00
N LYS A 101 4.10 23.23 -0.82
CA LYS A 101 5.26 23.98 -1.26
C LYS A 101 5.09 25.43 -0.86
N HIS A 102 5.95 25.92 0.02
CA HIS A 102 5.92 27.31 0.45
C HIS A 102 6.15 28.25 -0.74
N PRO A 103 5.49 29.43 -0.78
CA PRO A 103 5.79 30.48 -1.75
C PRO A 103 7.29 30.77 -1.83
N GLY A 104 7.83 30.85 -3.05
CA GLY A 104 9.28 30.97 -3.29
C GLY A 104 10.04 29.63 -3.33
N GLY A 105 9.39 28.51 -3.05
CA GLY A 105 9.91 27.16 -3.28
C GLY A 105 11.11 26.77 -2.40
N ARG A 106 11.36 27.51 -1.31
CA ARG A 106 12.44 27.22 -0.36
C ARG A 106 12.12 26.05 0.55
N LEU A 107 10.87 25.88 0.93
CA LEU A 107 10.41 24.80 1.78
C LEU A 107 9.33 24.00 1.06
N SER A 108 9.43 22.69 1.09
CA SER A 108 8.34 21.78 0.76
C SER A 108 8.25 20.69 1.80
N HIS A 109 7.04 20.21 2.08
CA HIS A 109 6.85 19.05 2.94
C HIS A 109 5.64 18.25 2.47
N ALA A 110 5.60 16.98 2.83
CA ALA A 110 4.45 16.14 2.60
C ALA A 110 4.20 15.19 3.76
N LEU A 111 2.92 14.92 3.98
CA LEU A 111 2.42 13.87 4.85
C LEU A 111 1.81 12.79 3.97
N LYS A 112 2.21 11.53 4.16
CA LYS A 112 1.63 10.38 3.48
C LYS A 112 1.06 9.42 4.50
N THR A 113 -0.17 9.00 4.31
CA THR A 113 -0.84 8.00 5.14
C THR A 113 -1.28 6.85 4.27
N LYS A 114 -0.99 5.63 4.69
CA LYS A 114 -1.56 4.38 4.18
C LYS A 114 -2.36 3.75 5.30
N LEU A 115 -3.58 3.31 5.02
CA LEU A 115 -4.43 2.59 5.94
C LEU A 115 -4.86 1.29 5.28
N ILE A 116 -4.55 0.17 5.92
CA ILE A 116 -5.10 -1.15 5.59
C ILE A 116 -6.18 -1.46 6.62
N ALA A 117 -7.39 -1.77 6.16
CA ALA A 117 -8.47 -2.15 7.07
C ALA A 117 -8.23 -3.55 7.67
N PRO A 118 -8.94 -3.92 8.74
CA PRO A 118 -8.88 -5.29 9.25
C PRO A 118 -9.15 -6.33 8.17
N TYR A 119 -8.44 -7.44 8.25
CA TYR A 119 -8.60 -8.56 7.33
C TYR A 119 -8.30 -9.88 8.01
N GLN A 120 -8.77 -10.96 7.41
CA GLN A 120 -8.47 -12.29 7.91
C GLN A 120 -7.13 -12.76 7.36
N ALA A 121 -6.16 -12.84 8.25
CA ALA A 121 -4.85 -13.40 7.97
C ALA A 121 -4.85 -14.91 8.22
N ARG A 122 -3.90 -15.59 7.59
CA ARG A 122 -3.57 -16.99 7.88
C ARG A 122 -2.06 -17.11 8.04
N PRO A 123 -1.52 -16.74 9.21
CA PRO A 123 -0.11 -16.92 9.46
C PRO A 123 0.22 -18.37 9.75
N PHE A 124 1.48 -18.72 9.54
CA PHE A 124 1.99 -20.05 9.84
C PHE A 124 2.42 -20.10 11.30
N ASP A 125 1.78 -20.97 12.09
CA ASP A 125 2.18 -21.23 13.46
C ASP A 125 3.25 -22.34 13.47
N PRO A 126 4.52 -22.03 13.80
CA PRO A 126 5.60 -23.02 13.81
C PRO A 126 5.51 -24.00 14.98
N GLU A 127 4.84 -23.65 16.09
CA GLU A 127 4.66 -24.54 17.24
C GLU A 127 3.59 -25.59 16.94
N LEU A 128 2.51 -25.18 16.27
CA LEU A 128 1.42 -26.08 15.87
C LEU A 128 1.66 -26.76 14.52
N GLY A 129 2.65 -26.30 13.75
CA GLY A 129 2.96 -26.81 12.42
C GLY A 129 1.80 -26.65 11.44
N ARG A 130 1.02 -25.55 11.53
CA ARG A 130 -0.16 -25.33 10.67
C ARG A 130 -0.51 -23.85 10.53
N TYR A 131 -1.24 -23.53 9.47
CA TYR A 131 -1.84 -22.21 9.32
C TYR A 131 -3.02 -22.01 10.27
N VAL A 132 -2.96 -20.97 11.09
CA VAL A 132 -4.06 -20.55 11.97
C VAL A 132 -4.83 -19.40 11.33
N ARG A 133 -6.08 -19.18 11.72
CA ARG A 133 -6.85 -18.02 11.27
C ARG A 133 -6.74 -16.95 12.34
N GLU A 134 -6.35 -15.75 11.93
CA GLU A 134 -6.23 -14.59 12.82
C GLU A 134 -6.91 -13.37 12.19
N GLU A 135 -7.51 -12.54 13.03
CA GLU A 135 -8.01 -11.24 12.61
C GLU A 135 -6.89 -10.21 12.72
N HIS A 136 -6.44 -9.73 11.57
CA HIS A 136 -5.42 -8.70 11.53
C HIS A 136 -6.04 -7.34 11.85
N ALA A 137 -5.50 -6.63 12.84
CA ALA A 137 -5.93 -5.29 13.20
C ALA A 137 -5.67 -4.27 12.06
N PRO A 138 -6.34 -3.09 12.06
CA PRO A 138 -6.06 -2.04 11.08
C PRO A 138 -4.59 -1.61 11.14
N GLN A 139 -3.98 -1.38 9.98
CA GLN A 139 -2.57 -1.02 9.87
C GLN A 139 -2.42 0.42 9.32
N PRO A 140 -2.32 1.44 10.19
CA PRO A 140 -2.00 2.79 9.77
C PRO A 140 -0.48 3.00 9.67
N VAL A 141 0.01 3.39 8.51
CA VAL A 141 1.40 3.81 8.29
C VAL A 141 1.42 5.26 7.86
N VAL A 142 2.16 6.09 8.61
CA VAL A 142 2.26 7.53 8.37
C VAL A 142 3.71 7.91 8.13
N ASP A 143 3.99 8.57 7.01
CA ASP A 143 5.31 9.09 6.66
C ASP A 143 5.24 10.62 6.57
N TYR A 144 6.33 11.27 6.94
CA TYR A 144 6.50 12.71 6.79
C TYR A 144 7.84 13.02 6.13
N ASP A 145 7.82 13.86 5.10
CA ASP A 145 9.01 14.37 4.43
C ASP A 145 9.02 15.90 4.42
N ALA A 146 10.20 16.50 4.58
CA ALA A 146 10.42 17.92 4.44
C ALA A 146 11.74 18.20 3.71
N ARG A 147 11.74 19.20 2.83
CA ARG A 147 12.91 19.65 2.08
C ARG A 147 13.06 21.16 2.20
N LEU A 148 14.27 21.59 2.54
CA LEU A 148 14.67 22.99 2.67
C LEU A 148 15.81 23.29 1.69
N ARG A 149 15.55 24.16 0.71
CA ARG A 149 16.58 24.73 -0.15
C ARG A 149 17.34 25.78 0.62
N LEU A 150 18.57 25.47 1.00
CA LEU A 150 19.46 26.37 1.74
C LEU A 150 19.99 27.46 0.80
N VAL A 151 20.52 27.04 -0.34
CA VAL A 151 21.04 27.89 -1.41
C VAL A 151 20.74 27.26 -2.77
N GLY A 152 20.99 27.98 -3.87
CA GLY A 152 20.62 27.51 -5.21
C GLY A 152 21.23 26.17 -5.65
N TRP A 153 22.29 25.73 -4.98
CA TRP A 153 22.98 24.47 -5.27
C TRP A 153 22.82 23.42 -4.16
N LEU A 154 22.15 23.72 -3.03
CA LEU A 154 22.07 22.82 -1.87
C LEU A 154 20.64 22.76 -1.31
N THR A 155 20.13 21.54 -1.19
CA THR A 155 18.87 21.22 -0.52
C THR A 155 19.10 20.19 0.58
N LEU A 156 18.56 20.46 1.77
CA LEU A 156 18.51 19.54 2.88
C LEU A 156 17.14 18.86 2.89
N GLY A 157 17.11 17.53 2.84
CA GLY A 157 15.93 16.71 3.08
C GLY A 157 15.98 16.09 4.47
N ILE A 158 14.86 16.06 5.16
CA ILE A 158 14.67 15.29 6.38
C ILE A 158 13.35 14.56 6.28
N GLY A 159 13.25 13.39 6.90
CA GLY A 159 11.97 12.72 6.99
C GLY A 159 11.96 11.60 8.01
N VAL A 160 10.76 11.12 8.24
CA VAL A 160 10.45 10.00 9.11
C VAL A 160 9.44 9.11 8.39
N GLN A 161 9.82 7.85 8.23
CA GLN A 161 8.93 6.80 7.76
C GLN A 161 8.32 6.11 8.96
N ASN A 162 7.05 5.70 8.83
CA ASN A 162 6.34 4.97 9.87
C ASN A 162 6.37 5.68 11.24
N VAL A 163 5.90 6.93 11.27
CA VAL A 163 5.84 7.81 12.46
C VAL A 163 5.13 7.16 13.65
N LEU A 164 4.18 6.26 13.40
CA LEU A 164 3.45 5.55 14.44
C LEU A 164 4.22 4.35 15.01
N ASP A 165 5.39 4.02 14.45
CA ASP A 165 6.20 2.83 14.78
C ASP A 165 5.39 1.53 14.73
N TYR A 166 4.48 1.42 13.76
CA TYR A 166 3.71 0.20 13.54
C TYR A 166 4.66 -0.90 13.05
N ARG A 167 4.61 -2.08 13.65
CA ARG A 167 5.45 -3.22 13.27
C ARG A 167 4.59 -4.46 13.15
N ASP A 168 4.98 -5.30 12.23
CA ASP A 168 4.32 -6.55 11.94
C ASP A 168 5.38 -7.53 11.44
N ASP A 169 5.63 -8.56 12.23
CA ASP A 169 6.72 -9.51 12.00
C ASP A 169 6.35 -10.55 10.93
N GLU A 170 5.09 -10.62 10.50
CA GLU A 170 4.57 -11.61 9.55
C GLU A 170 4.21 -11.00 8.20
N TYR A 171 3.51 -9.86 8.18
CA TYR A 171 2.97 -9.22 6.98
C TYR A 171 3.62 -7.86 6.67
N GLY A 172 4.41 -7.35 7.61
CA GLY A 172 5.12 -6.08 7.48
C GLY A 172 4.22 -4.84 7.67
N PRO A 173 4.82 -3.65 7.80
CA PRO A 173 6.26 -3.37 7.69
C PRO A 173 7.09 -3.98 8.83
N PHE A 174 8.16 -4.70 8.47
CA PHE A 174 9.10 -5.36 9.40
C PHE A 174 10.04 -4.38 10.10
N ILE A 175 10.19 -3.18 9.53
CA ILE A 175 11.01 -2.11 10.09
C ILE A 175 10.08 -1.07 10.68
N GLY A 176 10.33 -0.75 11.96
CA GLY A 176 9.66 0.32 12.66
C GLY A 176 9.99 1.71 12.14
N ARG A 177 9.79 2.70 13.01
CA ARG A 177 10.05 4.11 12.71
C ARG A 177 11.49 4.33 12.28
N THR A 178 11.66 4.95 11.11
CA THR A 178 12.98 5.22 10.54
C THR A 178 13.11 6.70 10.22
N PHE A 179 14.19 7.32 10.70
CA PHE A 179 14.54 8.71 10.39
C PHE A 179 15.61 8.74 9.31
N TYR A 180 15.53 9.72 8.42
CA TYR A 180 16.56 9.94 7.42
C TYR A 180 16.88 11.42 7.24
N LEU A 181 18.10 11.67 6.76
CA LEU A 181 18.60 12.97 6.34
C LEU A 181 19.22 12.81 4.95
N GLU A 182 18.87 13.69 4.04
CA GLU A 182 19.33 13.72 2.66
C GLU A 182 20.01 15.06 2.37
N LEU A 183 21.13 15.04 1.66
CA LEU A 183 21.77 16.22 1.10
C LEU A 183 21.75 16.11 -0.42
N GLU A 184 21.08 17.05 -1.08
CA GLU A 184 21.00 17.12 -2.54
C GLU A 184 21.80 18.33 -3.02
N THR A 185 22.79 18.09 -3.88
CA THR A 185 23.63 19.12 -4.47
C THR A 185 23.47 19.19 -5.99
N ALA A 186 23.23 20.37 -6.53
CA ALA A 186 23.27 20.59 -7.98
C ALA A 186 24.69 20.99 -8.39
N LEU A 187 25.40 20.08 -9.06
CA LEU A 187 26.69 20.40 -9.69
C LEU A 187 26.43 21.28 -10.91
N ARG A 188 26.96 22.52 -10.90
CA ARG A 188 27.02 23.32 -12.12
C ARG A 188 28.15 22.76 -12.97
N GLY A 189 27.80 22.11 -14.10
CA GLY A 189 28.77 21.85 -15.15
C GLY A 189 29.36 23.18 -15.62
N GLY A 190 30.69 23.26 -15.64
CA GLY A 190 31.45 24.42 -16.11
C GLY A 190 31.47 24.54 -17.63
#